data_AF-A0A7X6SB01-F1
#
_entry.id   AF-A0A7X6SB01-F1
#
_cell.length_a   1.000
_cell.length_b   1.000
_cell.length_c   1.000
_cell.angle_alpha   90.00
_cell.angle_beta   90.00
_cell.angle_gamma   90.00
#
_symmetry.space_group_name_H-M   'P 1'
#
loop_
_entity.id
_entity.type
_entity.pdbx_description
1 polymer ?
#
loop_
_entity_poly.entity_id
_entity_poly.type
_entity_poly.pdbx_seq_one_letter_code
_entity_poly.pdbx_strand_id
1 'polypeptide(L)'
;MDFIKEGYKVKSATVIKNLEKRNMEGYYCETVEEAVEKAMSMIKQDDTVGWGGSTTIDQIGIKKLLEEKNIAVYDRDKETDPAEKVKMMKKALTSDVFLTSANAITMDGELLNIDGNGNRVAA
;
A
#
# COMPACT_ATOMS: atom_id res chain seq x y z
N MET A 1 -19.97 11.22 17.78
CA MET A 1 -18.69 10.96 17.09
C MET A 1 -18.19 9.53 17.33
N ASP A 2 -18.65 8.82 18.37
CA ASP A 2 -18.21 7.43 18.62
C ASP A 2 -18.91 6.38 17.74
N PHE A 3 -20.20 6.55 17.45
CA PHE A 3 -20.96 5.59 16.66
C PHE A 3 -20.46 5.43 15.21
N ILE A 4 -19.83 6.47 14.63
CA ILE A 4 -19.23 6.40 13.28
C ILE A 4 -17.97 5.53 13.32
N LYS A 5 -17.10 5.74 14.31
CA LYS A 5 -15.89 4.93 14.50
C LYS A 5 -16.25 3.48 14.77
N GLU A 6 -17.24 3.24 15.63
CA GLU A 6 -17.77 1.90 15.89
C GLU A 6 -18.33 1.26 14.61
N GLY A 7 -19.06 2.03 13.81
CA GLY A 7 -19.54 1.59 12.49
C GLY A 7 -18.40 1.18 11.55
N TYR A 8 -17.29 1.92 11.52
CA TYR A 8 -16.11 1.55 10.73
C TYR A 8 -15.41 0.30 11.27
N LYS A 9 -15.32 0.13 12.58
CA LYS A 9 -14.75 -1.06 13.20
C LYS A 9 -15.52 -2.33 12.81
N VAL A 10 -16.85 -2.29 12.91
CA VAL A 10 -17.73 -3.40 12.52
C VAL A 10 -17.64 -3.71 11.01
N LYS A 11 -17.65 -2.67 10.16
CA LYS A 11 -17.49 -2.86 8.71
C LYS A 11 -16.12 -3.44 8.37
N SER A 12 -15.06 -2.93 8.98
CA SER A 12 -13.69 -3.40 8.75
C SER A 12 -13.52 -4.86 9.17
N ALA A 13 -14.08 -5.27 10.31
CA ALA A 13 -14.08 -6.68 10.73
C ALA A 13 -14.74 -7.61 9.71
N THR A 14 -15.83 -7.15 9.08
CA THR A 14 -16.51 -7.90 8.01
C THR A 14 -15.64 -8.01 6.77
N VAL A 15 -15.04 -6.89 6.34
CA VAL A 15 -14.13 -6.85 5.17
C VAL A 15 -12.91 -7.75 5.41
N ILE A 16 -12.26 -7.66 6.57
CA ILE A 16 -11.08 -8.46 6.93
C ILE A 16 -11.40 -9.96 6.86
N LYS A 17 -12.53 -10.39 7.42
CA LYS A 17 -12.98 -11.79 7.34
C LYS A 17 -13.17 -12.26 5.89
N ASN A 18 -13.62 -11.39 5.00
CA ASN A 18 -13.84 -11.75 3.60
C ASN A 18 -12.55 -11.65 2.75
N LEU A 19 -11.60 -10.78 3.11
CA LEU A 19 -10.24 -10.78 2.58
C LEU A 19 -9.51 -12.09 2.91
N GLU A 20 -9.66 -12.58 4.14
CA GLU A 20 -9.02 -13.82 4.60
C GLU A 20 -9.45 -15.04 3.76
N LYS A 21 -10.73 -15.12 3.37
CA LYS A 21 -11.24 -16.15 2.46
C LYS A 21 -10.58 -16.15 1.08
N ARG A 22 -9.91 -15.04 0.73
CA ARG A 22 -9.19 -14.83 -0.53
C ARG A 22 -7.67 -14.82 -0.32
N ASN A 23 -7.20 -15.36 0.80
CA ASN A 23 -5.79 -15.42 1.20
C ASN A 23 -5.12 -14.05 1.37
N MET A 24 -5.91 -13.02 1.72
CA MET A 24 -5.39 -11.69 2.05
C MET A 24 -5.57 -11.43 3.55
N GLU A 25 -4.47 -11.21 4.25
CA GLU A 25 -4.51 -10.80 5.65
C GLU A 25 -4.89 -9.31 5.75
N GLY A 26 -5.82 -8.98 6.65
CA GLY A 26 -6.33 -7.62 6.83
C GLY A 26 -6.17 -7.13 8.26
N TYR A 27 -5.86 -5.84 8.42
CA TYR A 27 -5.68 -5.20 9.72
C TYR A 27 -6.52 -3.92 9.80
N TYR A 28 -7.13 -3.68 10.95
CA TYR A 28 -7.78 -2.42 11.29
C TYR A 28 -6.91 -1.67 12.30
N CYS A 29 -6.57 -0.43 11.98
CA CYS A 29 -5.81 0.48 12.86
C CYS A 29 -6.70 1.69 13.18
N GLU A 30 -6.72 2.13 14.43
CA GLU A 30 -7.54 3.26 14.88
C GLU A 30 -6.90 4.61 14.53
N THR A 31 -5.57 4.63 14.37
CA THR A 31 -4.82 5.83 14.02
C THR A 31 -3.88 5.64 12.83
N VAL A 32 -3.40 6.75 12.28
CA VAL A 32 -2.42 6.75 11.19
C VAL A 32 -1.09 6.19 11.68
N GLU A 33 -0.70 6.51 12.91
CA GLU A 33 0.55 6.04 13.53
C GLU A 33 0.57 4.52 13.65
N GLU A 34 -0.52 3.92 14.14
CA GLU A 34 -0.69 2.46 14.21
C GLU A 34 -0.64 1.81 12.82
N ALA A 35 -1.28 2.43 11.82
CA ALA A 35 -1.27 1.93 10.45
C ALA A 35 0.15 1.96 9.84
N VAL A 36 0.89 3.05 10.09
CA VAL A 36 2.29 3.21 9.62
C VAL A 36 3.20 2.22 10.33
N GLU A 37 3.09 2.08 11.65
CA GLU A 37 3.86 1.10 12.41
C GLU A 37 3.60 -0.32 11.90
N LYS A 38 2.33 -0.67 11.71
CA LYS A 38 1.94 -1.98 11.19
C LYS A 38 2.49 -2.22 9.78
N ALA A 39 2.35 -1.25 8.88
CA ALA A 39 2.89 -1.32 7.52
C ALA A 39 4.41 -1.53 7.53
N MET A 40 5.15 -0.71 8.30
CA MET A 40 6.60 -0.78 8.38
C MET A 40 7.10 -2.07 9.06
N SER A 41 6.33 -2.67 9.97
CA SER A 41 6.68 -3.95 10.60
C SER A 41 6.70 -5.13 9.62
N MET A 42 6.04 -4.99 8.46
CA MET A 42 6.00 -6.00 7.41
C MET A 42 7.15 -5.86 6.41
N ILE A 43 7.94 -4.78 6.50
CA ILE A 43 9.06 -4.49 5.60
C ILE A 43 10.37 -4.79 6.33
N LYS A 44 11.19 -5.66 5.76
CA LYS A 44 12.51 -5.99 6.29
C LYS A 44 13.56 -5.00 5.81
N GLN A 45 14.69 -4.97 6.50
CA GLN A 45 15.78 -4.06 6.18
C GLN A 45 16.42 -4.35 4.81
N ASP A 46 16.43 -5.61 4.39
CA ASP A 46 17.00 -6.10 3.13
C ASP A 46 15.98 -6.19 1.99
N ASP A 47 14.69 -5.91 2.27
CA ASP A 47 13.67 -5.84 1.23
C ASP A 47 13.93 -4.64 0.31
N THR A 48 13.57 -4.82 -0.96
CA THR A 48 13.39 -3.71 -1.88
C THR A 48 11.92 -3.33 -1.96
N VAL A 49 11.61 -2.03 -1.90
CA VAL A 49 10.23 -1.54 -1.87
C VAL A 49 9.90 -0.75 -3.14
N GLY A 50 8.80 -1.12 -3.79
CA GLY A 50 8.21 -0.38 -4.90
C GLY A 50 6.83 0.17 -4.53
N TRP A 51 6.29 1.08 -5.34
CA TRP A 51 4.91 1.53 -5.15
C TRP A 51 4.23 2.00 -6.43
N GLY A 52 2.90 1.89 -6.40
CA GLY A 52 2.00 2.45 -7.41
C GLY A 52 1.82 3.97 -7.27
N GLY A 53 0.80 4.53 -7.91
CA GLY A 53 0.33 5.88 -7.58
C GLY A 53 -0.51 5.83 -6.31
N SER A 54 -0.06 6.48 -5.22
CA SER A 54 -0.78 6.48 -3.95
C SER A 54 -0.52 7.73 -3.11
N THR A 55 -1.49 8.64 -3.09
CA THR A 55 -1.47 9.84 -2.24
C THR A 55 -1.48 9.49 -0.77
N THR A 56 -2.10 8.37 -0.38
CA THR A 56 -2.14 7.92 1.03
C THR A 56 -0.73 7.64 1.54
N ILE A 57 0.10 6.92 0.77
CA ILE A 57 1.48 6.59 1.15
C ILE A 57 2.32 7.86 1.34
N ASP A 58 2.10 8.87 0.49
CA ASP A 58 2.73 10.19 0.64
C ASP A 58 2.27 10.90 1.92
N GLN A 59 0.95 10.95 2.16
CA GLN A 59 0.35 11.67 3.29
C GLN A 59 0.73 11.10 4.65
N ILE A 60 0.82 9.77 4.77
CA ILE A 60 1.14 9.11 6.05
C ILE A 60 2.65 8.98 6.28
N GLY A 61 3.49 9.46 5.35
CA GLY A 61 4.93 9.59 5.56
C GLY A 61 5.76 8.32 5.40
N ILE A 62 5.20 7.23 4.85
CA ILE A 62 5.95 5.96 4.68
C ILE A 62 7.20 6.14 3.82
N LYS A 63 7.15 6.91 2.72
CA LYS A 63 8.32 7.15 1.86
C LYS A 63 9.51 7.75 2.64
N LYS A 64 9.22 8.73 3.50
CA LYS A 64 10.22 9.37 4.36
C LYS A 64 10.84 8.37 5.33
N LEU A 65 10.02 7.50 5.93
CA LEU A 65 10.49 6.46 6.86
C LEU A 65 11.36 5.40 6.18
N LEU A 66 11.03 5.02 4.94
CA LEU A 66 11.87 4.12 4.13
C LEU A 66 13.25 4.73 3.87
N GLU A 67 13.29 6.01 3.51
CA GLU A 67 14.55 6.75 3.32
C GLU A 67 15.35 6.87 4.62
N GLU A 68 14.72 7.27 5.74
CA GLU A 68 15.38 7.40 7.04
C GLU A 68 15.97 6.07 7.56
N LYS A 69 15.33 4.95 7.21
CA LYS A 69 15.82 3.59 7.53
C LYS A 69 16.80 3.04 6.50
N ASN A 70 17.15 3.79 5.45
CA ASN A 70 18.00 3.33 4.34
C ASN A 70 17.52 2.00 3.71
N ILE A 71 16.21 1.83 3.56
CA ILE A 71 15.63 0.69 2.83
C ILE A 71 15.70 0.98 1.33
N ALA A 72 16.04 -0.03 0.52
CA ALA A 72 16.14 0.13 -0.92
C ALA A 72 14.76 0.41 -1.54
N VAL A 73 14.66 1.42 -2.41
CA VAL A 73 13.40 1.80 -3.04
C VAL A 73 13.51 1.93 -4.56
N TYR A 74 12.46 1.51 -5.26
CA TYR A 74 12.27 1.73 -6.70
C TYR A 74 11.32 2.90 -6.92
N ASP A 75 11.88 4.11 -6.85
CA ASP A 75 11.13 5.36 -6.93
C ASP A 75 11.17 5.99 -8.32
N ARG A 76 10.06 5.84 -9.07
CA ARG A 76 9.91 6.45 -10.41
C ARG A 76 9.87 7.98 -10.37
N ASP A 77 9.52 8.58 -9.24
CA ASP A 77 9.31 10.03 -9.14
C ASP A 77 10.66 10.77 -9.06
N LYS A 78 11.76 10.05 -8.79
CA LYS A 78 13.15 10.56 -8.86
C LYS A 78 13.71 10.64 -10.28
N GLU A 79 13.08 9.95 -11.23
CA GLU A 79 13.49 10.00 -12.63
C GLU A 79 12.85 11.18 -13.35
N THR A 80 13.58 11.83 -14.26
CA THR A 80 13.05 12.94 -15.08
C THR A 80 12.75 12.50 -16.50
N ASP A 81 13.51 11.54 -17.03
CA ASP A 81 13.30 10.97 -18.36
C ASP A 81 12.12 9.98 -18.37
N PRO A 82 11.15 10.13 -19.30
CA PRO A 82 10.04 9.20 -19.42
C PRO A 82 10.43 7.74 -19.61
N ALA A 83 11.51 7.44 -20.34
CA ALA A 83 11.92 6.06 -20.56
C ALA A 83 12.50 5.43 -19.28
N GLU A 84 13.30 6.17 -18.52
CA GLU A 84 13.78 5.74 -17.20
C GLU A 84 12.63 5.58 -16.19
N LYS A 85 11.62 6.47 -16.20
CA LYS A 85 10.40 6.28 -15.39
C LYS A 85 9.72 4.95 -15.67
N VAL A 86 9.58 4.58 -16.94
CA VAL A 86 8.97 3.30 -17.34
C VAL A 86 9.84 2.12 -16.89
N LYS A 87 11.17 2.21 -17.01
CA LYS A 87 12.07 1.18 -16.50
C LYS A 87 11.94 1.02 -14.98
N MET A 88 11.89 2.12 -14.25
CA MET A 88 11.72 2.10 -12.79
C MET A 88 10.36 1.52 -12.38
N MET A 89 9.28 1.88 -13.09
CA MET A 89 7.96 1.26 -12.87
C MET A 89 7.97 -0.25 -13.09
N LYS A 90 8.66 -0.74 -14.12
CA LYS A 90 8.81 -2.19 -14.36
C LYS A 90 9.64 -2.86 -13.27
N LYS A 91 10.69 -2.20 -12.79
CA LYS A 91 11.53 -2.70 -11.68
C LYS A 91 10.75 -2.77 -10.36
N ALA A 92 9.84 -1.81 -10.12
CA ALA A 92 8.94 -1.82 -8.97
C ALA A 92 8.08 -3.09 -8.89
N LEU A 93 7.69 -3.68 -10.03
CA LEU A 93 6.92 -4.93 -10.06
C LEU A 93 7.72 -6.15 -9.56
N THR A 94 9.04 -6.05 -9.49
CA THR A 94 9.91 -7.11 -8.96
C THR A 94 10.52 -6.71 -7.61
N SER A 95 9.87 -5.79 -6.89
CA SER A 95 10.22 -5.48 -5.50
C SER A 95 9.75 -6.60 -4.57
N ASP A 96 10.40 -6.76 -3.42
CA ASP A 96 9.97 -7.71 -2.39
C ASP A 96 8.65 -7.26 -1.74
N VAL A 97 8.48 -5.93 -1.62
CA VAL A 97 7.25 -5.31 -1.12
C VAL A 97 6.77 -4.24 -2.10
N PHE A 98 5.54 -4.42 -2.61
CA PHE A 98 4.86 -3.40 -3.41
C PHE A 98 3.76 -2.70 -2.61
N LEU A 99 3.93 -1.41 -2.36
CA LEU A 99 2.95 -0.61 -1.64
C LEU A 99 1.94 0.03 -2.60
N THR A 100 0.65 -0.15 -2.31
CA THR A 100 -0.43 0.44 -3.09
C THR A 100 -1.64 0.79 -2.23
N SER A 101 -2.42 1.76 -2.70
CA SER A 101 -3.80 1.95 -2.23
C SER A 101 -4.77 1.17 -3.14
N ALA A 102 -6.02 1.07 -2.70
CA ALA A 102 -7.13 0.59 -3.51
C ALA A 102 -8.14 1.71 -3.73
N ASN A 103 -8.77 1.77 -4.90
CA ASN A 103 -9.85 2.74 -5.12
C ASN A 103 -11.07 2.42 -4.24
N ALA A 104 -11.34 1.13 -4.04
CA ALA A 104 -12.31 0.64 -3.06
C ALA A 104 -11.97 -0.80 -2.64
N ILE A 105 -12.49 -1.18 -1.47
CA ILE A 105 -12.57 -2.57 -1.04
C ILE A 105 -14.05 -2.87 -0.79
N THR A 106 -14.58 -3.89 -1.45
CA THR A 106 -16.00 -4.27 -1.28
C THR A 106 -16.21 -4.96 0.07
N MET A 107 -17.45 -5.01 0.54
CA MET A 107 -17.80 -5.77 1.75
C MET A 107 -17.51 -7.28 1.60
N ASP A 108 -17.42 -7.78 0.37
CA ASP A 108 -17.10 -9.17 0.01
C ASP A 108 -15.60 -9.44 -0.14
N GLY A 109 -14.76 -8.47 0.25
CA GLY A 109 -13.29 -8.61 0.27
C GLY A 109 -12.66 -8.51 -1.11
N GLU A 110 -13.25 -7.73 -2.04
CA GLU A 110 -12.70 -7.54 -3.39
C GLU A 110 -12.04 -6.18 -3.52
N LEU A 111 -10.85 -6.15 -4.10
CA LEU A 111 -10.12 -4.92 -4.39
C LEU A 111 -10.55 -4.36 -5.75
N LEU A 112 -10.97 -3.10 -5.77
CA LEU A 112 -11.23 -2.37 -7.01
C LEU A 112 -10.08 -1.40 -7.29
N ASN A 113 -9.42 -1.59 -8.42
CA ASN A 113 -8.34 -0.74 -8.91
C ASN A 113 -8.62 -0.28 -10.34
N ILE A 114 -8.72 1.03 -10.56
CA ILE A 114 -8.80 1.63 -11.91
C ILE A 114 -7.42 2.19 -12.25
N ASP A 115 -6.66 1.44 -13.04
CA ASP A 115 -5.24 1.69 -13.25
C ASP A 115 -4.90 1.88 -14.73
N GLY A 116 -4.52 3.10 -15.10
CA GLY A 116 -4.19 3.44 -16.49
C GLY A 116 -2.88 2.82 -16.99
N ASN A 117 -1.89 2.64 -16.12
CA ASN A 117 -0.61 2.02 -16.49
C ASN A 117 -0.55 0.53 -16.13
N GLY A 118 -1.55 0.03 -15.40
CA GLY A 118 -1.65 -1.36 -14.96
C GLY A 118 -0.64 -1.77 -13.89
N ASN A 119 0.10 -0.83 -13.29
CA ASN A 119 1.18 -1.16 -12.37
C ASN A 119 0.71 -1.73 -11.02
N ARG A 120 -0.44 -1.30 -10.50
CA ARG A 120 -1.06 -1.84 -9.28
C ARG A 120 -1.75 -3.18 -9.50
N VAL A 121 -2.18 -3.45 -10.73
CA VAL A 121 -2.86 -4.71 -11.10
C VAL A 121 -1.84 -5.79 -11.48
N ALA A 122 -0.69 -5.39 -12.01
CA ALA A 122 0.38 -6.30 -12.40
C ALA A 122 1.34 -6.68 -11.26
N ALA A 123 1.37 -5.88 -10.19
CA ALA A 123 2.18 -6.14 -9.00
C ALA A 123 1.60 -7.26 -8.13
#